data_AF-A0A0B2K238-F1
#
_entry.id   AF-A0A0B2K238-F1
#
_cell.length_a   1.000
_cell.length_b   1.000
_cell.length_c   1.000
_cell.angle_alpha   90.00
_cell.angle_beta   90.00
_cell.angle_gamma   90.00
#
_symmetry.space_group_name_H-M   'P 1'
#
loop_
_entity.id
_entity.type
_entity.pdbx_description
1 polymer ?
#
loop_
_entity_poly.entity_id
_entity_poly.type
_entity_poly.pdbx_seq_one_letter_code
_entity_poly.pdbx_strand_id
1 'polypeptide(L)'
;MSAVCAMMITAGCGKVNVGYVDYARVQTEAPQIKNSMDEMQKRMEEFQKDAEKQLQEQGANIKSEEDAQKFQELQQQLRMQGAGIQQQYATQVQSKIYAAMDGIAKEKKLDTVVRSNGKDGMVIGGVDVTDDVIAKLQ
;
A
#
# COMPACT_ATOMS: atom_id res chain seq x y z
N MET A 1 -25.70 51.03 -30.37
CA MET A 1 -25.06 49.74 -30.66
C MET A 1 -24.36 49.25 -29.41
N SER A 2 -24.71 48.05 -29.00
CA SER A 2 -24.60 47.50 -27.66
C SER A 2 -23.17 47.37 -27.13
N ALA A 3 -23.06 47.54 -25.80
CA ALA A 3 -21.89 47.34 -24.98
C ALA A 3 -21.30 45.94 -25.15
N VAL A 4 -19.99 45.88 -25.42
CA VAL A 4 -19.17 44.67 -25.36
C VAL A 4 -18.88 44.39 -23.89
N CYS A 5 -19.58 43.41 -23.31
CA CYS A 5 -19.21 42.84 -22.01
C CYS A 5 -17.85 42.14 -22.14
N ALA A 6 -16.80 42.80 -21.66
CA ALA A 6 -15.49 42.20 -21.48
C ALA A 6 -15.59 41.10 -20.41
N MET A 7 -15.67 39.85 -20.86
CA MET A 7 -15.46 38.68 -20.01
C MET A 7 -14.00 38.66 -19.57
N MET A 8 -13.71 39.24 -18.40
CA MET A 8 -12.46 38.98 -17.69
C MET A 8 -12.51 37.56 -17.16
N ILE A 9 -12.06 36.61 -17.98
CA ILE A 9 -11.68 35.28 -17.50
C ILE A 9 -10.44 35.50 -16.62
N THR A 10 -10.66 35.69 -15.33
CA THR A 10 -9.61 35.53 -14.33
C THR A 10 -9.26 34.05 -14.31
N ALA A 11 -8.32 33.64 -15.18
CA ALA A 11 -7.64 32.37 -15.03
C ALA A 11 -6.88 32.43 -13.70
N GLY A 12 -7.55 32.02 -12.63
CA GLY A 12 -6.97 32.04 -11.30
C GLY A 12 -5.70 31.20 -11.30
N CYS A 13 -4.57 31.83 -10.97
CA CYS A 13 -3.44 31.14 -10.35
C CYS A 13 -3.91 30.61 -8.99
N GLY A 14 -4.73 29.55 -9.01
CA GLY A 14 -5.15 28.85 -7.80
C GLY A 14 -3.92 28.23 -7.16
N LYS A 15 -3.52 28.74 -6.00
CA LYS A 15 -2.47 28.14 -5.19
C LYS A 15 -2.96 26.76 -4.75
N VAL A 16 -2.39 25.70 -5.33
CA VAL A 16 -2.69 24.32 -4.94
C VAL A 16 -2.12 24.08 -3.54
N ASN A 17 -2.96 23.62 -2.61
CA ASN A 17 -2.58 23.26 -1.25
C ASN A 17 -2.30 21.76 -1.20
N VAL A 18 -1.03 21.41 -1.36
CA VAL A 18 -0.58 20.02 -1.36
C VAL A 18 -0.08 19.64 0.03
N GLY A 19 -0.60 18.54 0.58
CA GLY A 19 0.01 17.87 1.72
C GLY A 19 1.03 16.83 1.28
N TYR A 20 1.98 16.51 2.14
CA TYR A 20 2.82 15.33 1.96
C TYR A 20 2.89 14.51 3.25
N VAL A 21 3.08 13.21 3.09
CA VAL A 21 3.20 12.24 4.19
C VAL A 21 4.49 11.46 4.04
N ASP A 22 5.30 11.40 5.11
CA ASP A 22 6.44 10.50 5.17
C ASP A 22 5.95 9.06 5.34
N TYR A 23 5.97 8.31 4.24
CA TYR A 23 5.42 6.97 4.19
C TYR A 23 6.22 5.98 5.05
N ALA A 24 7.54 6.17 5.18
CA ALA A 24 8.38 5.30 5.99
C ALA A 24 8.04 5.46 7.49
N ARG A 25 7.79 6.69 7.93
CA ARG A 25 7.30 6.97 9.29
C ARG A 25 5.92 6.35 9.53
N VAL A 26 4.99 6.50 8.60
CA VAL A 26 3.66 5.85 8.73
C VAL A 26 3.78 4.34 8.92
N GLN A 27 4.64 3.67 8.15
CA GLN A 27 4.81 2.22 8.26
C GLN A 27 5.45 1.77 9.59
N THR A 28 6.28 2.61 10.20
CA THR A 28 7.07 2.24 11.40
C THR A 28 6.46 2.75 12.70
N GLU A 29 5.73 3.86 12.67
CA GLU A 29 5.18 4.55 13.84
C GLU A 29 3.67 4.29 14.04
N ALA A 30 2.93 3.86 13.01
CA ALA A 30 1.51 3.52 13.16
C ALA A 30 1.32 2.08 13.67
N PRO A 31 0.79 1.86 14.89
CA PRO A 31 0.67 0.52 15.47
C PRO A 31 -0.21 -0.42 14.65
N GLN A 32 -1.30 0.09 14.07
CA GLN A 32 -2.20 -0.73 13.26
C GLN A 32 -1.52 -1.24 11.98
N ILE A 33 -0.63 -0.43 11.37
CA ILE A 33 0.13 -0.85 10.18
C ILE A 33 1.18 -1.88 10.58
N LYS A 34 1.90 -1.66 11.68
CA LYS A 34 2.86 -2.63 12.23
C LYS A 34 2.19 -3.98 12.52
N ASN A 35 1.03 -3.97 13.18
CA ASN A 35 0.26 -5.19 13.46
C ASN A 35 -0.13 -5.93 12.17
N SER A 36 -0.54 -5.22 11.12
CA SER A 36 -0.81 -5.84 9.82
C SER A 36 0.44 -6.47 9.19
N MET A 37 1.64 -5.91 9.40
CA MET A 37 2.90 -6.50 8.94
C MET A 37 3.28 -7.73 9.77
N ASP A 38 3.10 -7.68 11.09
CA ASP A 38 3.36 -8.81 11.99
C ASP A 38 2.41 -9.99 11.67
N GLU A 39 1.14 -9.71 11.38
CA GLU A 39 0.17 -10.71 10.92
C GLU A 39 0.56 -11.30 9.57
N MET A 40 0.99 -10.48 8.62
CA MET A 40 1.50 -10.95 7.32
C MET A 40 2.68 -11.90 7.52
N GLN A 41 3.66 -11.51 8.35
CA GLN A 41 4.84 -12.31 8.65
C GLN A 41 4.45 -13.67 9.24
N LYS A 42 3.55 -13.67 10.24
CA LYS A 42 3.03 -14.90 10.83
C LYS A 42 2.33 -15.78 9.81
N ARG A 43 1.47 -15.21 8.96
CA ARG A 43 0.80 -15.95 7.87
C ARG A 43 1.78 -16.53 6.87
N MET A 44 2.86 -15.81 6.56
CA MET A 44 3.88 -16.28 5.64
C MET A 44 4.71 -17.41 6.26
N GLU A 45 5.00 -17.37 7.56
CA GLU A 45 5.67 -18.47 8.28
C GLU A 45 4.80 -19.73 8.36
N GLU A 46 3.50 -19.57 8.66
CA GLU A 46 2.52 -20.67 8.61
C GLU A 46 2.48 -21.27 7.21
N PHE A 47 2.37 -20.42 6.18
CA PHE A 47 2.36 -20.83 4.78
C PHE A 47 3.64 -21.57 4.38
N GLN A 48 4.82 -21.09 4.78
CA GLN A 48 6.09 -21.74 4.47
C GLN A 48 6.18 -23.15 5.08
N LYS A 49 5.77 -23.32 6.34
CA LYS A 49 5.75 -24.64 6.99
C LYS A 49 4.81 -25.61 6.29
N ASP A 50 3.61 -25.14 5.92
CA ASP A 50 2.64 -25.97 5.21
C ASP A 50 3.11 -26.30 3.78
N ALA A 51 3.73 -25.35 3.10
CA ALA A 51 4.31 -25.52 1.78
C ALA A 51 5.48 -26.54 1.81
N GLU A 52 6.38 -26.44 2.77
CA GLU A 52 7.48 -27.39 2.96
C GLU A 52 6.94 -28.81 3.20
N LYS A 53 5.92 -28.96 4.04
CA LYS A 53 5.28 -30.25 4.29
C LYS A 53 4.65 -30.83 3.02
N GLN A 54 3.89 -30.04 2.27
CA GLN A 54 3.28 -30.47 1.00
C GLN A 54 4.33 -30.89 -0.03
N LEU A 55 5.43 -30.13 -0.15
CA LEU A 55 6.52 -30.46 -1.05
C LEU A 55 7.26 -31.73 -0.63
N GLN A 56 7.51 -31.95 0.66
CA GLN A 56 8.12 -33.18 1.15
C GLN A 56 7.22 -34.40 0.89
N GLU A 57 5.93 -34.29 1.21
CA GLU A 57 4.95 -35.36 1.01
C GLU A 57 4.81 -35.71 -0.47
N GLN A 58 4.66 -34.71 -1.35
CA GLN A 58 4.49 -34.96 -2.77
C GLN A 58 5.81 -35.36 -3.45
N GLY A 59 6.94 -34.81 -3.02
CA GLY A 59 8.27 -35.16 -3.50
C GLY A 59 8.67 -36.62 -3.19
N ALA A 60 8.30 -37.12 -2.01
CA ALA A 60 8.52 -38.53 -1.65
C ALA A 60 7.68 -39.53 -2.48
N ASN A 61 6.63 -39.04 -3.16
CA ASN A 61 5.69 -39.86 -3.93
C ASN A 61 5.94 -39.83 -5.44
N ILE A 62 7.02 -39.20 -5.92
CA ILE A 62 7.35 -39.14 -7.35
C ILE A 62 7.81 -40.52 -7.84
N LYS A 63 6.94 -41.21 -8.59
CA LYS A 63 7.24 -42.54 -9.16
C LYS A 63 6.98 -42.62 -10.66
N SER A 64 6.33 -41.61 -11.22
CA SER A 64 5.95 -41.52 -12.63
C SER A 64 6.18 -40.11 -13.18
N GLU A 65 6.09 -39.97 -14.50
CA GLU A 65 6.10 -38.67 -15.18
C GLU A 65 4.90 -37.80 -14.79
N GLU A 66 3.73 -38.42 -14.58
CA GLU A 66 2.53 -37.73 -14.08
C GLU A 66 2.75 -37.17 -12.66
N ASP A 67 3.40 -37.93 -11.77
CA ASP A 67 3.72 -37.44 -10.42
C ASP A 67 4.73 -36.29 -10.45
N ALA A 68 5.70 -36.35 -11.37
CA ALA A 68 6.67 -35.28 -11.58
C ALA A 68 5.99 -33.99 -12.08
N GLN A 69 5.02 -34.09 -12.98
CA GLN A 69 4.21 -32.95 -13.45
C GLN A 69 3.40 -32.35 -12.29
N LYS A 70 2.68 -33.16 -11.52
CA LYS A 70 1.93 -32.68 -10.35
C LYS A 70 2.82 -32.00 -9.31
N PHE A 71 4.04 -32.52 -9.11
CA PHE A 71 5.01 -31.89 -8.21
C PHE A 71 5.47 -30.50 -8.72
N GLN A 72 5.65 -30.35 -10.04
CA GLN A 72 5.96 -29.04 -10.64
C GLN A 72 4.78 -28.06 -10.51
N GLU A 73 3.56 -28.52 -10.77
CA GLU A 73 2.33 -27.73 -10.58
C GLU A 73 2.18 -27.27 -9.13
N LEU A 74 2.41 -28.17 -8.16
CA LEU A 74 2.40 -27.81 -6.73
C LEU A 74 3.41 -26.69 -6.43
N GLN A 75 4.65 -26.78 -6.92
CA GLN A 75 5.65 -25.73 -6.71
C GLN A 75 5.20 -24.38 -7.28
N GLN A 76 4.59 -24.38 -8.47
CA GLN A 76 4.06 -23.16 -9.07
C GLN A 76 2.89 -22.60 -8.27
N GLN A 77 1.96 -23.46 -7.87
CA GLN A 77 0.80 -23.08 -7.05
C GLN A 77 1.24 -22.47 -5.72
N LEU A 78 2.18 -23.09 -5.00
CA LEU A 78 2.69 -22.57 -3.74
C LEU A 78 3.39 -21.21 -3.94
N ARG A 79 4.18 -21.05 -5.00
CA ARG A 79 4.78 -19.75 -5.34
C ARG A 79 3.71 -18.67 -5.55
N MET A 80 2.66 -18.99 -6.29
CA MET A 80 1.54 -18.08 -6.54
C MET A 80 0.77 -17.75 -5.26
N GLN A 81 0.53 -18.74 -4.39
CA GLN A 81 -0.15 -18.54 -3.11
C GLN A 81 0.67 -17.63 -2.18
N GLY A 82 1.98 -17.86 -2.05
CA GLY A 82 2.86 -17.01 -1.26
C GLY A 82 2.87 -15.56 -1.75
N ALA A 83 2.95 -15.35 -3.07
CA ALA A 83 2.85 -14.01 -3.67
C ALA A 83 1.48 -13.36 -3.40
N GLY A 84 0.41 -14.16 -3.44
CA GLY A 84 -0.95 -13.71 -3.13
C GLY A 84 -1.12 -13.21 -1.69
N ILE A 85 -0.52 -13.90 -0.71
CA ILE A 85 -0.51 -13.46 0.69
C ILE A 85 0.15 -12.08 0.80
N GLN A 86 1.35 -11.92 0.25
CA GLN A 86 2.07 -10.64 0.31
C GLN A 86 1.29 -9.50 -0.38
N GLN A 87 0.70 -9.77 -1.55
CA GLN A 87 -0.11 -8.80 -2.28
C GLN A 87 -1.37 -8.38 -1.52
N GLN A 88 -2.06 -9.33 -0.89
CA GLN A 88 -3.26 -9.06 -0.10
C GLN A 88 -2.96 -8.10 1.04
N TYR A 89 -1.90 -8.37 1.82
CA TYR A 89 -1.51 -7.51 2.95
C TYR A 89 -1.01 -6.15 2.49
N ALA A 90 -0.21 -6.09 1.42
CA ALA A 90 0.23 -4.83 0.83
C ALA A 90 -0.95 -3.94 0.40
N THR A 91 -1.96 -4.54 -0.25
CA THR A 91 -3.17 -3.83 -0.69
C THR A 91 -3.99 -3.34 0.51
N GLN A 92 -4.12 -4.17 1.55
CA GLN A 92 -4.85 -3.81 2.76
C GLN A 92 -4.20 -2.62 3.48
N VAL A 93 -2.89 -2.66 3.67
CA VAL A 93 -2.10 -1.57 4.29
C VAL A 93 -2.22 -0.30 3.45
N GLN A 94 -2.03 -0.40 2.14
CA GLN A 94 -2.10 0.75 1.24
C GLN A 94 -3.50 1.40 1.26
N SER A 95 -4.57 0.60 1.27
CA SER A 95 -5.94 1.09 1.36
C SER A 95 -6.20 1.86 2.66
N LYS A 96 -5.75 1.33 3.81
CA LYS A 96 -5.86 2.02 5.11
C LYS A 96 -5.14 3.37 5.10
N ILE A 97 -3.91 3.40 4.61
CA ILE A 97 -3.11 4.64 4.55
C ILE A 97 -3.78 5.66 3.62
N TYR A 98 -4.27 5.23 2.44
CA TYR A 98 -4.97 6.14 1.53
C TYR A 98 -6.28 6.68 2.10
N ALA A 99 -7.06 5.87 2.81
CA ALA A 99 -8.25 6.34 3.49
C ALA A 99 -7.91 7.39 4.57
N ALA A 100 -6.82 7.19 5.32
CA ALA A 100 -6.34 8.18 6.29
C ALA A 100 -5.90 9.48 5.60
N MET A 101 -5.10 9.39 4.53
CA MET A 101 -4.66 10.54 3.73
C MET A 101 -5.84 11.34 3.16
N ASP A 102 -6.84 10.67 2.58
CA ASP A 102 -8.06 11.31 2.05
C ASP A 102 -8.86 12.00 3.17
N GLY A 103 -8.97 11.36 4.34
CA GLY A 103 -9.58 11.96 5.51
C GLY A 103 -8.88 13.24 5.97
N ILE A 104 -7.53 13.23 6.03
CA ILE A 104 -6.75 14.43 6.40
C ILE A 104 -6.84 15.52 5.34
N ALA A 105 -6.82 15.15 4.04
CA ALA A 105 -6.97 16.10 2.95
C ALA A 105 -8.27 16.89 3.10
N LYS A 106 -9.38 16.21 3.39
CA LYS A 106 -10.70 16.84 3.62
C LYS A 106 -10.71 17.72 4.86
N GLU A 107 -10.19 17.24 5.99
CA GLU A 107 -10.16 17.98 7.26
C GLU A 107 -9.32 19.26 7.17
N LYS A 108 -8.19 19.21 6.46
CA LYS A 108 -7.25 20.34 6.30
C LYS A 108 -7.48 21.14 5.01
N LYS A 109 -8.52 20.81 4.23
CA LYS A 109 -8.85 21.46 2.94
C LYS A 109 -7.66 21.48 1.98
N LEU A 110 -6.92 20.38 1.94
CA LEU A 110 -5.83 20.15 0.99
C LEU A 110 -6.42 19.59 -0.29
N ASP A 111 -5.87 19.99 -1.43
CA ASP A 111 -6.32 19.49 -2.74
C ASP A 111 -5.88 18.04 -2.96
N THR A 112 -4.73 17.67 -2.39
CA THR A 112 -4.21 16.31 -2.42
C THR A 112 -3.17 16.10 -1.32
N VAL A 113 -2.93 14.85 -0.97
CA VAL A 113 -1.80 14.43 -0.14
C VAL A 113 -0.98 13.43 -0.93
N VAL A 114 0.31 13.70 -1.09
CA VAL A 114 1.24 12.82 -1.80
C VAL A 114 2.18 12.11 -0.83
N ARG A 115 2.68 10.94 -1.23
CA ARG A 115 3.70 10.24 -0.45
C ARG A 115 5.06 10.89 -0.67
N SER A 116 5.78 11.06 0.43
CA SER A 116 7.20 11.38 0.48
C SER A 116 7.94 10.19 1.10
N ASN A 117 9.20 10.01 0.72
CA ASN A 117 10.09 9.01 1.28
C ASN A 117 11.13 9.73 2.14
N GLY A 118 10.78 10.07 3.39
CA GLY A 118 11.65 10.88 4.24
C GLY A 118 11.75 12.33 3.78
N LYS A 119 12.98 12.81 3.50
CA LYS A 119 13.20 14.16 2.95
C LYS A 119 13.01 14.21 1.43
N ASP A 120 13.05 13.07 0.75
CA ASP A 120 12.88 12.98 -0.69
C ASP A 120 11.38 12.99 -1.04
N GLY A 121 11.00 13.81 -2.01
CA GLY A 121 9.60 13.99 -2.39
C GLY A 121 8.80 14.92 -1.47
N MET A 122 9.45 15.64 -0.55
CA MET A 122 8.83 16.79 0.12
C MET A 122 8.41 17.82 -0.93
N VAL A 123 7.15 18.24 -0.87
CA VAL A 123 6.64 19.28 -1.75
C VAL A 123 7.00 20.64 -1.15
N ILE A 124 7.82 21.43 -1.85
CA ILE A 124 8.21 22.77 -1.39
C ILE A 124 6.95 23.63 -1.25
N GLY A 125 6.74 24.19 -0.05
CA GLY A 125 5.53 24.95 0.29
C GLY A 125 4.30 24.09 0.60
N GLY A 126 4.46 22.76 0.60
CA GLY A 126 3.43 21.81 1.02
C GLY A 126 3.35 21.66 2.54
N VAL A 127 2.23 21.11 2.99
CA VAL A 127 1.93 20.88 4.41
C VAL A 127 2.36 19.46 4.78
N ASP A 128 3.25 19.32 5.77
CA ASP A 128 3.53 18.00 6.34
C ASP A 128 2.30 17.54 7.14
N VAL A 129 1.76 16.37 6.78
CA VAL A 129 0.63 15.75 7.47
C VAL A 129 0.99 14.39 8.09
N THR A 130 2.28 14.10 8.21
CA THR A 130 2.78 12.80 8.66
C THR A 130 2.19 12.38 10.02
N ASP A 131 2.27 13.25 11.01
CA ASP A 131 1.79 12.96 12.36
C ASP A 131 0.26 12.83 12.41
N ASP A 132 -0.46 13.62 11.60
CA ASP A 132 -1.92 13.52 11.52
C ASP A 132 -2.36 12.16 10.92
N VAL A 133 -1.67 11.70 9.87
CA VAL A 133 -1.94 10.40 9.25
C VAL A 133 -1.60 9.27 10.21
N ILE A 134 -0.47 9.34 10.93
CA ILE A 134 -0.10 8.36 11.97
C ILE A 134 -1.16 8.31 13.08
N ALA A 135 -1.64 9.47 13.53
CA ALA A 135 -2.68 9.56 14.56
C ALA A 135 -4.02 8.98 14.07
N LYS A 136 -4.34 9.12 12.79
CA LYS A 136 -5.57 8.60 12.19
C LYS A 136 -5.54 7.08 11.95
N LEU A 137 -4.35 6.48 11.97
CA LEU A 137 -4.10 5.05 11.80
C LEU A 137 -3.88 4.31 13.13
N GLN A 138 -4.19 4.95 14.27
CA GLN A 138 -4.16 4.30 15.58
C GLN A 138 -5.32 3.30 15.73
#